data_AF-A0A972ML17-F1
#
_entry.id   AF-A0A972ML17-F1
#
_cell.length_a   1.000
_cell.length_b   1.000
_cell.length_c   1.000
_cell.angle_alpha   90.00
_cell.angle_beta   90.00
_cell.angle_gamma   90.00
#
_symmetry.space_group_name_H-M   'P 1'
#
loop_
_entity.id
_entity.type
_entity.pdbx_description
1 polymer ?
#
loop_
_entity_poly.entity_id
_entity_poly.type
_entity_poly.pdbx_seq_one_letter_code
_entity_poly.pdbx_strand_id
1 'polypeptide(L)' 'RDELKECWIDEMPHEKTINVAINRLKKKIDPDGDGGYIVPVWGIGYKLK' A
#
# COMPACT_ATOMS: atom_id res chain seq x y z
N ARG A 1 -2.82 12.40 21.79
CA ARG A 1 -3.49 11.19 21.26
C ARG A 1 -3.59 11.45 19.77
N ASP A 2 -2.53 11.09 19.05
CA ASP A 2 -2.26 11.55 17.69
C ASP A 2 -3.35 11.11 16.72
N GLU A 3 -3.95 12.09 16.06
CA GLU A 3 -4.95 11.91 15.03
C GLU A 3 -4.25 11.45 13.75
N LEU A 4 -4.23 10.13 13.52
CA LEU A 4 -3.90 9.57 12.21
C LEU A 4 -5.02 9.93 11.23
N LYS A 5 -4.91 11.09 10.58
CA LYS A 5 -5.69 11.39 9.39
C LYS A 5 -5.22 10.48 8.26
N GLU A 6 -6.11 9.60 7.79
CA GLU A 6 -5.90 8.88 6.54
C GLU A 6 -5.92 9.90 5.38
N CYS A 7 -4.75 10.22 4.84
CA CYS A 7 -4.55 11.24 3.80
C CYS A 7 -5.14 10.90 2.41
N TRP A 8 -6.04 9.93 2.31
CA TRP A 8 -6.52 9.41 1.02
C TRP A 8 -8.03 9.12 0.97
N ILE A 9 -8.83 9.72 1.86
CA ILE A 9 -10.30 9.54 1.87
C ILE A 9 -11.00 10.81 1.37
N ASP A 10 -10.93 11.11 0.07
CA ASP A 10 -11.94 12.01 -0.51
C ASP A 10 -12.38 11.56 -1.91
N GLU A 11 -11.50 10.86 -2.63
CA GLU A 11 -11.86 10.10 -3.82
C GLU A 11 -11.29 8.70 -3.71
N MET A 12 -12.12 7.65 -3.82
CA MET A 12 -11.64 6.27 -3.90
C MET A 12 -10.62 6.18 -5.06
N PRO A 13 -9.32 6.01 -4.79
CA PRO A 13 -8.35 5.97 -5.86
C PRO A 13 -8.61 4.71 -6.69
N HIS A 14 -8.61 4.86 -8.02
CA HIS A 14 -8.69 3.71 -8.92
C HIS A 14 -7.63 2.66 -8.54
N GLU A 15 -7.98 1.37 -8.59
CA GLU A 15 -7.08 0.26 -8.24
C GLU A 15 -5.71 0.36 -8.92
N LYS A 16 -5.67 0.85 -10.17
CA LYS A 16 -4.42 1.08 -10.91
C LYS A 16 -3.48 2.05 -10.17
N THR A 17 -4.02 3.13 -9.62
CA THR A 17 -3.26 4.13 -8.87
C THR A 17 -2.69 3.53 -7.58
N ILE A 18 -3.49 2.73 -6.88
CA ILE A 18 -3.07 1.99 -5.68
C ILE A 18 -1.92 1.04 -6.03
N ASN A 19 -2.06 0.25 -7.09
CA ASN A 19 -1.03 -0.71 -7.51
C ASN A 19 0.29 -0.03 -7.88
N VAL A 20 0.25 1.13 -8.55
CA VAL A 20 1.44 1.91 -8.86
C VAL A 20 2.11 2.43 -7.59
N ALA A 21 1.32 2.95 -6.64
CA ALA A 21 1.84 3.43 -5.36
C ALA A 21 2.50 2.30 -4.57
N ILE A 22 1.84 1.14 -4.47
CA ILE A 22 2.37 -0.05 -3.80
C ILE A 22 3.65 -0.54 -4.48
N ASN A 23 3.70 -0.61 -5.81
CA ASN A 23 4.90 -1.04 -6.52
C ASN A 23 6.08 -0.08 -6.31
N ARG A 24 5.83 1.23 -6.25
CA ARG A 24 6.86 2.23 -5.93
C ARG A 24 7.33 2.11 -4.48
N LEU A 25 6.41 1.83 -3.56
CA LEU A 25 6.73 1.64 -2.15
C LEU A 25 7.57 0.38 -1.95
N LYS A 26 7.16 -0.76 -2.53
CA LYS A 26 7.92 -2.01 -2.53
C LYS A 26 9.35 -1.81 -3.00
N LYS A 27 9.57 -1.14 -4.14
CA LYS A 27 10.93 -0.84 -4.64
C LYS A 27 11.81 -0.05 -3.66
N LYS A 28 11.22 0.73 -2.74
CA LYS A 28 11.98 1.53 -1.78
C LYS A 28 12.29 0.77 -0.48
N ILE A 29 11.36 -0.06 -0.02
CA ILE A 29 11.46 -0.74 1.29
C ILE A 29 11.88 -2.20 1.18
N ASP A 30 11.68 -2.79 0.01
CA ASP A 30 11.92 -4.20 -0.30
C ASP A 30 12.46 -4.33 -1.74
N PRO A 31 13.65 -3.76 -2.03
CA PRO A 31 14.24 -3.80 -3.36
C PRO A 31 14.57 -5.23 -3.83
N ASP A 32 14.91 -6.12 -2.89
CA ASP A 32 15.27 -7.52 -3.15
C ASP A 32 14.06 -8.49 -3.07
N GLY A 33 12.93 -8.04 -2.53
CA GLY A 33 11.67 -8.80 -2.50
C GLY A 33 11.59 -9.87 -1.40
N ASP A 34 12.47 -9.84 -0.41
CA ASP A 34 12.57 -10.83 0.67
C ASP A 34 11.80 -10.43 1.95
N GLY A 35 11.50 -9.14 2.09
CA GLY A 35 10.99 -8.58 3.35
C GLY A 35 9.51 -8.86 3.59
N GLY A 36 8.73 -9.06 2.52
CA GLY A 36 7.32 -9.46 2.64
C GLY A 36 6.44 -8.46 3.41
N TYR A 37 6.87 -7.21 3.53
CA TYR A 37 6.23 -6.15 4.32
C TYR A 37 4.82 -5.80 3.82
N ILE A 38 4.56 -5.98 2.52
CA ILE A 38 3.27 -5.68 1.88
C ILE A 38 2.72 -6.95 1.23
N VAL A 39 1.65 -7.47 1.81
CA VAL A 39 0.99 -8.71 1.36
C VAL A 39 -0.33 -8.36 0.64
N PRO A 40 -0.53 -8.80 -0.62
CA PRO A 40 -1.81 -8.64 -1.29
C PRO A 40 -2.88 -9.56 -0.67
N VAL A 41 -4.07 -9.02 -0.44
CA VAL A 41 -5.27 -9.74 0.03
C VAL A 41 -6.31 -9.68 -1.08
N TRP A 42 -6.63 -10.85 -1.64
CA TRP A 42 -7.47 -10.95 -2.83
C TRP A 42 -8.88 -10.41 -2.58
N GLY A 43 -9.37 -9.54 -3.47
CA GLY A 43 -10.69 -8.91 -3.37
C GLY A 43 -10.83 -7.84 -2.26
N ILE A 44 -9.76 -7.51 -1.52
CA ILE A 44 -9.79 -6.55 -0.42
C ILE A 44 -8.75 -5.44 -0.60
N GLY A 45 -7.49 -5.79 -0.89
CA GLY A 45 -6.41 -4.80 -1.03
C GLY A 45 -5.05 -5.32 -0.54
N TYR A 46 -4.40 -4.57 0.35
CA TYR A 46 -3.06 -4.88 0.86
C TYR A 46 -3.00 -4.82 2.39
N LYS A 47 -2.16 -5.67 2.98
CA LYS A 47 -1.88 -5.70 4.42
C LYS A 47 -0.40 -5.43 4.67
N LEU A 48 -0.13 -4.63 5.70
CA LEU A 48 1.22 -4.47 6.26
C LEU A 48 1.49 -5.58 7.28
N LYS A 49 2.68 -6.17 7.19
CA LYS A 49 3.15 -7.20 8.13
C LYS A 49 4.12 -6.60 9.14
#